data_AF-A0A0C9TU65-F1
#
_entry.id   AF-A0A0C9TU65-F1
#
_cell.length_a   1.000
_cell.length_b   1.000
_cell.length_c   1.000
_cell.angle_alpha   90.00
_cell.angle_beta   90.00
_cell.angle_gamma   90.00
#
_symmetry.space_group_name_H-M   'P 1'
#
loop_
_entity.id
_entity.type
_entity.pdbx_description
1 polymer ?
#
loop_
_entity_poly.entity_id
_entity_poly.type
_entity_poly.pdbx_seq_one_letter_code
_entity_poly.pdbx_strand_id
1 'polypeptide(L)'
;MPNSPSLPSPFRQPRAFYEYCIMLAALTACLYDHALTFDSELRHIWAHKLNLFTSIWLLLRYFTPLSLVFETIAAFNPNWNRSSYGLSDVPVSHWPK
;
A
#
# COMPACT_ATOMS: atom_id res chain seq x y z
N MET A 1 -24.42 -34.81 -1.20
CA MET A 1 -22.97 -34.86 -0.93
C MET A 1 -22.67 -33.92 0.23
N PRO A 2 -21.77 -34.31 1.16
CA PRO A 2 -21.73 -33.84 2.55
C PRO A 2 -21.16 -32.43 2.66
N ASN A 3 -21.65 -31.69 3.65
CA ASN A 3 -21.19 -30.37 4.04
C ASN A 3 -19.71 -30.44 4.45
N SER A 4 -18.82 -30.04 3.56
CA SER A 4 -17.40 -29.91 3.87
C SER A 4 -17.20 -28.72 4.82
N PRO A 5 -16.39 -28.86 5.87
CA PRO A 5 -16.08 -27.75 6.76
C PRO A 5 -15.40 -26.66 5.92
N SER A 6 -16.02 -25.48 5.87
CA SER A 6 -15.49 -24.31 5.19
C SER A 6 -14.19 -23.89 5.87
N LEU A 7 -13.05 -24.41 5.39
CA LEU A 7 -11.72 -23.98 5.82
C LEU A 7 -11.58 -22.46 5.58
N PRO A 8 -11.10 -21.68 6.56
CA PRO A 8 -10.74 -20.28 6.33
C PRO A 8 -9.60 -20.30 5.31
N SER A 9 -9.79 -19.64 4.16
CA SER A 9 -8.97 -19.91 2.99
C SER A 9 -8.02 -18.76 2.60
N PRO A 10 -6.87 -18.61 3.27
CA PRO A 10 -5.71 -17.98 2.66
C PRO A 10 -5.11 -18.88 1.55
N PHE A 11 -5.38 -20.19 1.58
CA PHE A 11 -4.82 -21.17 0.62
C PHE A 11 -5.64 -21.37 -0.67
N ARG A 12 -6.78 -20.70 -0.84
CA ARG A 12 -7.62 -20.83 -2.06
C ARG A 12 -7.11 -19.96 -3.22
N GLN A 13 -6.36 -18.89 -2.93
CA GLN A 13 -5.84 -17.95 -3.93
C GLN A 13 -4.34 -17.71 -3.71
N PRO A 14 -3.47 -18.63 -4.18
CA PRO A 14 -2.02 -18.54 -3.93
C PRO A 14 -1.40 -17.22 -4.44
N ARG A 15 -1.99 -16.63 -5.48
CA ARG A 15 -1.57 -15.34 -6.04
C ARG A 15 -1.75 -14.18 -5.06
N ALA A 16 -2.94 -14.06 -4.46
CA ALA A 16 -3.24 -12.97 -3.53
C ALA A 16 -2.35 -13.03 -2.28
N PHE A 17 -2.16 -14.23 -1.72
CA PHE A 17 -1.27 -14.44 -0.58
C PHE A 17 0.18 -14.02 -0.90
N TYR A 18 0.70 -14.42 -2.06
CA TYR A 18 2.04 -14.05 -2.51
C TYR A 18 2.21 -12.53 -2.70
N GLU A 19 1.20 -11.86 -3.26
CA GLU A 19 1.19 -10.39 -3.41
C GLU A 19 1.29 -9.69 -2.05
N TYR A 20 0.53 -10.14 -1.04
CA TYR A 20 0.61 -9.58 0.32
C TYR A 20 2.00 -9.78 0.95
N CYS A 21 2.61 -10.96 0.78
CA CYS A 21 3.96 -11.22 1.28
C CYS A 21 5.00 -10.31 0.62
N ILE A 22 4.92 -10.10 -0.70
CA ILE A 22 5.81 -9.17 -1.41
C ILE A 22 5.62 -7.74 -0.93
N MET A 23 4.38 -7.27 -0.79
CA MET A 23 4.10 -5.91 -0.34
C MET A 23 4.66 -5.66 1.08
N LEU A 24 4.48 -6.63 1.99
CA LEU A 24 5.06 -6.55 3.34
C LEU A 24 6.59 -6.59 3.30
N ALA A 25 7.18 -7.48 2.49
CA ALA A 25 8.62 -7.55 2.34
C ALA A 25 9.20 -6.24 1.79
N ALA A 26 8.59 -5.67 0.75
CA ALA A 26 8.98 -4.40 0.16
C ALA A 26 8.86 -3.24 1.18
N LEU A 27 7.77 -3.22 1.97
CA LEU A 27 7.58 -2.23 3.03
C LEU A 27 8.64 -2.35 4.12
N THR A 28 8.93 -3.57 4.59
CA THR A 28 9.96 -3.80 5.61
C THR A 28 11.36 -3.41 5.11
N ALA A 29 11.70 -3.75 3.85
CA ALA A 29 12.97 -3.37 3.25
C ALA A 29 13.09 -1.84 3.11
N CYS A 30 12.02 -1.17 2.69
CA CYS A 30 12.00 0.29 2.54
C CYS A 30 12.12 1.02 3.89
N LEU A 31 11.44 0.52 4.92
CA LEU A 31 11.56 1.04 6.29
C LEU A 31 12.96 0.78 6.87
N TYR A 32 13.55 -0.38 6.59
CA TYR A 32 14.90 -0.71 7.04
C TYR A 32 15.93 0.24 6.43
N ASP A 33 15.85 0.50 5.12
CA ASP A 33 16.74 1.44 4.43
C ASP A 33 16.59 2.87 4.99
N HIS A 34 15.36 3.29 5.31
CA HIS A 34 15.10 4.55 5.99
C HIS A 34 15.72 4.61 7.38
N ALA A 35 15.53 3.57 8.20
CA ALA A 35 16.09 3.53 9.55
C ALA A 35 17.62 3.64 9.54
N LEU A 36 18.28 3.03 8.56
CA LEU A 36 19.73 3.05 8.42
C LEU A 36 20.27 4.44 8.04
N THR A 37 19.52 5.18 7.23
CA THR A 37 19.88 6.52 6.75
C THR A 37 19.39 7.64 7.68
N PHE A 38 18.46 7.35 8.58
CA PHE A 38 17.89 8.31 9.51
C PHE A 38 18.92 8.91 10.50
N ASP A 39 19.86 8.12 11.01
CA ASP A 39 20.89 8.62 11.94
C ASP A 39 21.81 9.65 11.26
N SER A 40 22.16 9.42 10.00
CA SER A 40 22.98 10.37 9.24
C SER A 40 22.18 11.62 8.85
N GLU A 41 20.90 11.48 8.50
CA GLU A 41 20.00 12.60 8.23
C GLU A 41 19.80 13.49 9.46
N LEU A 42 19.56 12.92 10.64
CA LEU A 42 19.46 13.68 11.90
C LEU A 42 20.71 14.51 12.17
N ARG A 43 21.89 13.92 11.99
CA ARG A 43 23.15 14.60 12.28
C ARG A 43 23.49 15.71 11.27
N HIS A 44 23.17 15.53 9.99
CA HIS A 44 23.64 16.44 8.94
C HIS A 44 22.57 17.41 8.44
N ILE A 45 21.31 16.97 8.43
CA ILE A 45 20.19 17.75 7.90
C ILE A 45 19.51 18.51 9.03
N TRP A 46 19.21 17.83 10.14
CA TRP A 46 18.48 18.46 11.25
C TRP A 46 19.35 19.35 12.14
N ALA A 47 20.67 19.12 12.17
CA ALA A 47 21.60 19.98 12.90
C ALA A 47 22.03 21.24 12.12
N HIS A 48 21.73 21.33 10.82
CA HIS A 48 22.16 22.44 9.96
C HIS A 48 20.97 23.25 9.41
N LYS A 49 21.24 24.42 8.81
CA LYS A 49 20.18 25.23 8.20
C LYS A 49 19.58 24.48 7.02
N LEU A 50 18.32 24.10 7.14
CA LEU A 50 17.56 23.44 6.08
C LEU A 50 17.51 24.34 4.84
N ASN A 51 18.17 23.89 3.77
CA ASN A 51 18.08 24.54 2.47
C ASN A 51 16.81 24.06 1.74
N LEU A 52 16.24 24.88 0.86
CA LEU A 52 15.00 24.56 0.14
C LEU A 52 15.12 23.24 -0.62
N PHE A 53 16.27 23.00 -1.24
CA PHE A 53 16.58 21.77 -1.97
C PHE A 53 16.58 20.54 -1.04
N THR A 54 17.15 20.67 0.16
CA THR A 54 17.15 19.60 1.18
C THR A 54 15.75 19.29 1.67
N SER A 55 14.90 20.31 1.86
CA SER A 55 13.50 20.13 2.25
C SER A 55 12.68 19.43 1.18
N ILE A 56 12.85 19.78 -0.10
CA ILE A 56 12.19 19.10 -1.23
C ILE A 56 12.66 17.64 -1.33
N TRP A 57 13.95 17.41 -1.17
CA TRP A 57 14.52 16.06 -1.17
C TRP A 57 13.98 15.20 -0.01
N LEU A 58 13.88 15.77 1.20
CA LEU A 58 13.24 15.09 2.34
C LEU A 58 11.78 14.77 2.02
N LEU A 59 11.00 15.72 1.52
CA LEU A 59 9.59 15.48 1.17
C LEU A 59 9.44 14.32 0.18
N LEU A 60 10.22 14.30 -0.90
CA LEU A 60 10.23 13.19 -1.86
C LEU A 60 10.63 11.85 -1.21
N ARG A 61 11.61 11.89 -0.30
CA ARG A 61 12.09 10.70 0.40
C ARG A 61 11.05 10.11 1.34
N TYR A 62 10.40 10.93 2.16
CA TYR A 62 9.36 10.47 3.11
C TYR A 62 8.02 10.18 2.44
N PHE A 63 7.71 10.79 1.29
CA PHE A 63 6.47 10.52 0.55
C PHE A 63 6.41 9.09 -0.03
N THR A 64 7.55 8.53 -0.40
CA THR A 64 7.67 7.18 -0.98
C THR A 64 7.24 6.07 -0.01
N PRO A 65 7.80 5.96 1.22
CA PRO A 65 7.34 4.97 2.20
C PRO A 65 5.90 5.26 2.65
N LEU A 66 5.47 6.52 2.70
CA LEU A 66 4.08 6.89 3.00
C LEU A 66 3.10 6.33 1.98
N SER A 67 3.40 6.50 0.69
CA SER A 67 2.58 5.95 -0.40
C SER A 67 2.48 4.43 -0.30
N LEU A 68 3.58 3.76 0.04
CA LEU A 68 3.64 2.31 0.20
C LEU A 68 2.81 1.83 1.41
N VAL A 69 2.83 2.58 2.52
CA VAL A 69 1.92 2.34 3.66
C VAL A 69 0.47 2.51 3.24
N PHE A 70 0.12 3.56 2.50
CA PHE A 70 -1.24 3.75 2.00
C PHE A 70 -1.70 2.61 1.09
N GLU A 71 -0.84 2.16 0.16
CA GLU A 71 -1.13 1.03 -0.71
C GLU A 71 -1.38 -0.26 0.08
N THR A 72 -0.56 -0.54 1.11
CA THR A 72 -0.81 -1.71 1.98
C THR A 72 -2.12 -1.59 2.75
N ILE A 73 -2.46 -0.43 3.32
CA ILE A 73 -3.72 -0.21 4.04
C ILE A 73 -4.93 -0.36 3.10
N ALA A 74 -4.83 0.18 1.88
CA ALA A 74 -5.86 0.05 0.86
C ALA A 74 -6.04 -1.41 0.42
N ALA A 75 -4.94 -2.16 0.25
CA ALA A 75 -4.96 -3.58 -0.07
C ALA A 75 -5.55 -4.46 1.06
N PHE A 76 -5.43 -4.02 2.31
CA PHE A 76 -6.05 -4.68 3.47
C PHE A 76 -7.54 -4.36 3.64
N ASN A 77 -8.04 -3.28 3.04
CA ASN A 77 -9.45 -2.89 3.10
C ASN A 77 -10.18 -3.23 1.79
N PRO A 78 -10.82 -4.42 1.68
CA PRO A 78 -11.53 -4.83 0.46
C PRO A 78 -12.74 -3.95 0.10
N ASN A 79 -13.15 -3.06 1.01
CA ASN A 79 -14.30 -2.16 0.81
C ASN A 79 -13.94 -0.92 -0.02
N TRP A 80 -12.69 -0.44 0.02
CA TRP A 80 -12.26 0.71 -0.77
C TRP A 80 -12.15 0.38 -2.26
N ASN A 81 -11.74 -0.84 -2.59
CA ASN A 81 -11.66 -1.26 -3.99
C ASN A 81 -13.06 -1.39 -4.64
N ARG A 82 -14.10 -1.66 -3.84
CA ARG A 82 -15.49 -1.83 -4.33
C ARG A 82 -16.14 -0.52 -4.76
N SER A 83 -15.80 0.59 -4.10
CA SER A 83 -16.36 1.91 -4.40
C SER A 83 -15.91 2.45 -5.76
N SER A 84 -14.70 2.11 -6.21
CA SER A 84 -14.15 2.56 -7.49
C SER A 84 -14.76 1.84 -8.71
N TYR A 85 -15.34 0.65 -8.52
CA TYR A 85 -16.12 -0.07 -9.54
C TYR A 85 -17.64 0.15 -9.41
N GLY A 86 -18.09 0.94 -8.42
CA GLY A 86 -19.51 1.26 -8.20
C GLY A 86 -20.16 2.15 -9.28
N LEU A 87 -19.46 2.40 -10.39
CA LEU A 87 -19.99 3.09 -11.58
C LEU A 87 -20.08 2.16 -12.82
N SER A 88 -19.66 0.89 -12.72
CA SER A 88 -19.90 -0.11 -13.77
C SER A 88 -21.13 -1.00 -13.52
N ASP A 89 -21.81 -0.86 -12.37
CA ASP A 89 -23.02 -1.61 -12.03
C ASP A 89 -24.32 -0.89 -12.47
N VAL A 90 -24.28 0.00 -13.46
CA VAL A 90 -25.52 0.42 -14.13
C VAL A 90 -25.92 -0.73 -15.06
N PRO A 91 -26.99 -1.50 -14.78
CA PRO A 91 -27.45 -2.48 -15.73
C PRO A 91 -27.88 -1.77 -17.00
N VAL A 92 -27.32 -2.17 -18.14
CA VAL A 92 -27.77 -1.76 -19.47
C VAL A 92 -29.13 -2.40 -19.73
N SER A 93 -30.15 -1.98 -19.00
CA SER A 93 -31.51 -2.49 -19.11
C SER A 93 -32.52 -1.35 -19.04
N HIS A 94 -32.47 -0.46 -20.04
CA HIS A 94 -33.65 0.11 -20.69
C HIS A 94 -33.20 1.04 -21.83
N TRP A 95 -33.30 0.58 -23.07
CA TRP A 95 -33.46 1.51 -24.20
C TRP A 95 -34.96 1.81 -24.29
N PRO A 96 -35.42 3.07 -24.19
CA PRO A 96 -36.78 3.39 -24.57
C PRO A 96 -36.92 3.12 -26.08
N LYS A 97 -37.91 2.30 -26.43
CA LYS A 97 -38.30 2.01 -27.82
C LYS A 97 -38.80 3.27 -28.52
#